data_AF-A0A7V3QJK1-F1
#
_entry.id   AF-A0A7V3QJK1-F1
#
_cell.length_a   1.000
_cell.length_b   1.000
_cell.length_c   1.000
_cell.angle_alpha   90.00
_cell.angle_beta   90.00
_cell.angle_gamma   90.00
#
_symmetry.space_group_name_H-M   'P 1'
#
loop_
_entity.id
_entity.type
_entity.pdbx_description
1 polymer ?
#
loop_
_entity_poly.entity_id
_entity_poly.type
_entity_poly.pdbx_seq_one_letter_code
_entity_poly.pdbx_strand_id
1 'polypeptide(L)'
;MFVVVIEDIDFKNNHFRNCSNVLSSEFSAEGLLKVLESLKGKEESVVITWASTSFLDFSLIKKLNSAPNYDVMFIPNLPDYMEFEIWNVSFLIEKLKTLSTIKKPLRNSMTPLELDESLFFVDIYQPDIRLYRFDLSPDSLKGKMVLEELYKHIDFSKEIPPQILDIIKTKPEIVIGIPTFYMLEVSNKKVGDEPIKRSWNFEFDNLSFKNFLEIFNKLRSTSSEFSVALGVYNEPLFNDDIFKILEFVNSDGLDGVTFIVSTSLPYLDDKLIKFYEDSKGKKGYKSYSRFYIFANLPKLNSNRFNNVINIVDKFKNIDNERIFVRFVRDKESVRYLPEFYERMRGYNVIISRTFDKELIDADNLLPTRVPCYKLQTSLVILPNGDVPLCLNDLGLVNKLGNVFVDDVSNVVLGKAKYYKSHFFGNYEGVCSNCTLWDQYDL
;
A
#
# COMPACT_ATOMS: atom_id res chain seq x y z
N MET A 1 -22.27 25.85 -11.54
CA MET A 1 -21.31 24.87 -10.98
C MET A 1 -21.97 23.50 -10.99
N PHE A 2 -21.62 22.72 -12.01
CA PHE A 2 -22.06 21.34 -12.17
C PHE A 2 -20.97 20.41 -11.65
N VAL A 3 -21.38 19.35 -10.95
CA VAL A 3 -20.48 18.27 -10.52
C VAL A 3 -20.79 17.07 -11.39
N VAL A 4 -19.79 16.61 -12.12
CA VAL A 4 -19.84 15.34 -12.82
C VAL A 4 -19.19 14.31 -11.91
N VAL A 5 -20.01 13.43 -11.37
CA VAL A 5 -19.56 12.28 -10.59
C VAL A 5 -19.36 11.13 -11.56
N ILE A 6 -18.14 10.61 -11.61
CA ILE A 6 -17.81 9.42 -12.39
C ILE A 6 -17.98 8.21 -11.47
N GLU A 7 -18.95 7.35 -11.79
CA GLU A 7 -19.19 6.12 -11.03
C GLU A 7 -18.10 5.08 -11.34
N ASP A 8 -17.40 4.62 -10.31
CA ASP A 8 -16.78 3.31 -10.27
C ASP A 8 -17.80 2.39 -9.58
N ILE A 9 -18.28 1.38 -10.32
CA ILE A 9 -19.11 0.23 -9.93
C ILE A 9 -19.81 0.29 -8.54
N ASP A 10 -21.15 0.36 -8.59
CA ASP A 10 -22.11 -0.08 -7.56
C ASP A 10 -22.13 0.63 -6.19
N PHE A 11 -22.08 1.97 -6.19
CA PHE A 11 -22.42 2.77 -5.00
C PHE A 11 -23.83 3.37 -5.09
N LYS A 12 -24.79 2.78 -4.35
CA LYS A 12 -26.21 3.19 -4.37
C LYS A 12 -26.63 4.29 -3.41
N ASN A 13 -25.73 4.84 -2.59
CA ASN A 13 -26.11 5.87 -1.62
C ASN A 13 -24.96 6.84 -1.39
N ASN A 14 -25.10 8.11 -1.82
CA ASN A 14 -24.71 9.26 -0.99
C ASN A 14 -25.20 10.62 -1.51
N HIS A 15 -25.24 11.56 -0.56
CA HIS A 15 -26.02 12.79 -0.53
C HIS A 15 -25.40 13.98 -1.30
N PHE A 16 -25.64 14.07 -2.61
CA PHE A 16 -25.39 15.30 -3.38
C PHE A 16 -26.62 16.22 -3.36
N ARG A 17 -26.97 16.75 -2.19
CA ARG A 17 -28.05 17.74 -2.06
C ARG A 17 -27.46 19.12 -2.36
N ASN A 18 -27.72 19.67 -3.56
CA ASN A 18 -27.53 21.07 -4.02
C ASN A 18 -26.81 21.26 -5.36
N CYS A 19 -26.58 20.20 -6.15
CA CYS A 19 -26.06 20.32 -7.52
C CYS A 19 -27.07 19.75 -8.53
N SER A 20 -27.13 20.34 -9.72
CA SER A 20 -27.72 19.68 -10.89
C SER A 20 -26.76 18.56 -11.30
N ASN A 21 -27.01 17.36 -10.78
CA ASN A 21 -26.14 16.20 -10.97
C ASN A 21 -26.40 15.56 -12.34
N VAL A 22 -25.34 15.26 -13.07
CA VAL A 22 -25.40 14.30 -14.18
C VAL A 22 -24.52 13.11 -13.79
N LEU A 23 -25.17 11.98 -13.52
CA LEU A 23 -24.48 10.71 -13.32
C LEU A 23 -24.18 10.13 -14.70
N SER A 24 -22.90 9.96 -15.02
CA SER A 24 -22.52 9.10 -16.15
C SER A 24 -22.35 7.69 -15.60
N SER A 25 -23.31 6.81 -15.88
CA SER A 25 -23.23 5.38 -15.59
C SER A 25 -22.31 4.64 -16.56
N GLU A 26 -21.87 5.29 -17.65
CA GLU A 26 -20.88 4.76 -18.58
C GLU A 26 -19.49 5.31 -18.25
N PHE A 27 -18.62 4.41 -17.76
CA PHE A 27 -17.19 4.65 -17.50
C PHE A 27 -16.38 4.69 -18.81
N SER A 28 -16.76 5.56 -19.74
CA SER A 28 -16.06 5.72 -21.02
C SER A 28 -15.84 7.19 -21.36
N ALA A 29 -14.78 7.47 -22.12
CA ALA A 29 -14.53 8.82 -22.64
C ALA A 29 -15.72 9.32 -23.47
N GLU A 30 -16.41 8.43 -24.17
CA GLU A 30 -17.62 8.75 -24.94
C GLU A 30 -18.81 9.11 -24.04
N GLY A 31 -19.02 8.39 -22.93
CA GLY A 31 -20.07 8.67 -21.96
C GLY A 31 -19.87 10.06 -21.33
N LEU A 32 -18.66 10.35 -20.87
CA LEU A 32 -18.30 11.65 -20.33
C LEU A 32 -18.42 12.76 -21.39
N LEU A 33 -17.99 12.50 -22.62
CA LEU A 33 -18.09 13.47 -23.72
C LEU A 33 -19.55 13.86 -24.01
N LYS A 34 -20.49 12.89 -24.06
CA LYS A 34 -21.92 13.17 -24.26
C LYS A 34 -22.48 14.08 -23.16
N VAL A 35 -22.11 13.82 -21.91
CA VAL A 35 -22.51 14.66 -20.76
C VAL A 35 -21.98 16.07 -20.94
N LEU A 36 -20.69 16.24 -21.23
CA LEU A 36 -20.06 17.55 -21.38
C LEU A 36 -20.59 18.33 -22.58
N GLU A 37 -20.85 17.67 -23.72
CA GLU A 37 -21.45 18.31 -24.89
C GLU A 37 -22.85 18.87 -24.58
N SER A 38 -23.60 18.23 -23.68
CA SER A 38 -24.91 18.74 -23.23
C SER A 38 -24.82 20.00 -22.33
N LEU A 39 -23.66 20.20 -21.70
CA LEU A 39 -23.32 21.33 -20.83
C LEU A 39 -22.61 22.47 -21.58
N LYS A 40 -22.07 22.20 -22.77
CA LYS A 40 -21.37 23.18 -23.60
C LYS A 40 -22.25 24.41 -23.85
N GLY A 41 -21.74 25.59 -23.51
CA GLY A 41 -22.44 26.87 -23.65
C GLY A 41 -23.50 27.15 -22.56
N LYS A 42 -23.76 26.20 -21.65
CA LYS A 42 -24.57 26.41 -20.44
C LYS A 42 -23.71 26.65 -19.21
N GLU A 43 -22.61 25.91 -19.12
CA GLU A 43 -21.62 26.05 -18.06
C GLU A 43 -20.25 26.30 -18.66
N GLU A 44 -19.48 27.15 -17.99
CA GLU A 44 -18.08 27.42 -18.34
C GLU A 44 -17.15 26.35 -17.78
N SER A 45 -17.43 25.89 -16.56
CA SER A 45 -16.59 24.94 -15.83
C SER A 45 -17.41 23.83 -15.17
N VAL A 46 -16.79 22.66 -15.02
CA VAL A 46 -17.33 21.48 -14.35
C VAL A 46 -16.35 20.96 -13.30
N VAL A 47 -16.88 20.42 -12.21
CA VAL A 47 -16.08 19.68 -11.23
C VAL A 47 -16.12 18.21 -11.59
N ILE A 48 -14.96 17.59 -11.71
CA ILE A 48 -14.82 16.15 -11.92
C ILE A 48 -14.37 15.52 -10.60
N THR A 49 -15.10 14.49 -10.16
CA THR A 49 -14.73 13.68 -9.00
C THR A 49 -15.23 12.24 -9.16
N TRP A 50 -14.71 11.35 -8.31
CA TRP A 50 -15.07 9.93 -8.30
C TRP A 50 -16.18 9.65 -7.31
N ALA A 51 -17.02 8.65 -7.59
CA ALA A 51 -18.05 8.21 -6.64
C ALA A 51 -17.44 7.71 -5.31
N SER A 52 -16.20 7.23 -5.34
CA SER A 52 -15.45 6.82 -4.16
C SER A 52 -14.88 7.99 -3.34
N THR A 53 -15.00 9.25 -3.80
CA THR A 53 -14.50 10.42 -3.06
C THR A 53 -15.31 10.62 -1.78
N SER A 54 -14.71 10.27 -0.65
CA SER A 54 -15.37 10.24 0.67
C SER A 54 -15.60 11.62 1.29
N PHE A 55 -14.81 12.63 0.96
CA PHE A 55 -14.92 13.98 1.53
C PHE A 55 -14.80 15.08 0.47
N LEU A 56 -15.84 15.21 -0.38
CA LEU A 56 -15.91 16.31 -1.34
C LEU A 56 -16.24 17.63 -0.63
N ASP A 57 -15.29 18.57 -0.61
CA ASP A 57 -15.43 19.87 0.06
C ASP A 57 -15.97 20.96 -0.88
N PHE A 58 -17.27 21.23 -0.79
CA PHE A 58 -17.92 22.27 -1.58
C PHE A 58 -17.49 23.69 -1.25
N SER A 59 -17.04 23.95 -0.02
CA SER A 59 -16.52 25.27 0.37
C SER A 59 -15.22 25.55 -0.37
N LEU A 60 -14.36 24.54 -0.42
CA LEU A 60 -13.08 24.60 -1.12
C LEU A 60 -13.25 24.67 -2.65
N ILE A 61 -14.18 23.89 -3.21
CA ILE A 61 -14.55 23.98 -4.63
C ILE A 61 -15.02 25.40 -4.98
N LYS A 62 -15.88 26.01 -4.17
CA LYS A 62 -16.36 27.39 -4.39
C LYS A 62 -15.23 28.40 -4.34
N LYS A 63 -14.29 28.23 -3.41
CA LYS A 63 -13.09 29.08 -3.31
C LYS A 63 -12.27 28.98 -4.59
N LEU A 64 -11.96 27.78 -5.09
CA LEU A 64 -11.23 27.61 -6.34
C LEU A 64 -11.98 28.16 -7.56
N ASN A 65 -13.28 27.93 -7.65
CA ASN A 65 -14.08 28.40 -8.78
C ASN A 65 -14.23 29.94 -8.80
N SER A 66 -13.80 30.64 -7.74
CA SER A 66 -13.71 32.10 -7.72
C SER A 66 -12.34 32.64 -8.15
N ALA A 67 -11.36 31.76 -8.39
CA ALA A 67 -10.05 32.10 -8.93
C ALA A 67 -10.15 32.49 -10.42
N PRO A 68 -9.06 33.01 -11.03
CA PRO A 68 -9.07 33.36 -12.46
C PRO A 68 -9.44 32.17 -13.35
N ASN A 69 -9.94 32.45 -14.56
CA ASN A 69 -10.33 31.40 -15.50
C ASN A 69 -9.09 30.68 -16.06
N TYR A 70 -8.81 29.50 -15.52
CA TYR A 70 -7.85 28.54 -16.06
C TYR A 70 -8.58 27.33 -16.64
N ASP A 71 -7.92 26.63 -17.55
CA ASP A 71 -8.49 25.45 -18.19
C ASP A 71 -8.63 24.27 -17.24
N VAL A 72 -7.72 24.15 -16.27
CA VAL A 72 -7.76 23.14 -15.21
C VAL A 72 -7.34 23.75 -13.87
N MET A 73 -8.06 23.41 -12.80
CA MET A 73 -7.74 23.81 -11.44
C MET A 73 -7.82 22.62 -10.50
N PHE A 74 -6.85 22.49 -9.59
CA PHE A 74 -6.84 21.44 -8.57
C PHE A 74 -6.07 21.90 -7.33
N ILE A 75 -6.22 21.14 -6.23
CA ILE A 75 -5.54 21.40 -4.97
C ILE A 75 -4.64 20.22 -4.63
N PRO A 76 -3.32 20.35 -4.79
CA PRO A 76 -2.40 19.35 -4.29
C PRO A 76 -2.38 19.36 -2.77
N ASN A 77 -1.79 18.32 -2.18
CA ASN A 77 -1.66 18.13 -0.74
C ASN A 77 -2.93 17.69 0.00
N LEU A 78 -4.00 17.38 -0.72
CA LEU A 78 -5.12 16.62 -0.19
C LEU A 78 -4.82 15.11 -0.27
N PRO A 79 -5.28 14.28 0.68
CA PRO A 79 -5.20 12.83 0.58
C PRO A 79 -6.10 12.33 -0.55
N ASP A 80 -5.76 11.16 -1.07
CA ASP A 80 -6.63 10.39 -1.94
C ASP A 80 -8.05 10.34 -1.36
N TYR A 81 -9.07 10.32 -2.24
CA TYR A 81 -10.50 10.36 -1.87
C TYR A 81 -10.99 11.67 -1.24
N MET A 82 -10.16 12.73 -1.24
CA MET A 82 -10.58 14.12 -1.04
C MET A 82 -10.33 15.01 -2.27
N GLU A 83 -9.65 14.45 -3.26
CA GLU A 83 -9.23 15.18 -4.46
C GLU A 83 -10.41 15.42 -5.40
N PHE A 84 -10.31 16.55 -6.10
CA PHE A 84 -11.22 16.93 -7.17
C PHE A 84 -10.47 17.83 -8.14
N GLU A 85 -11.00 17.92 -9.36
CA GLU A 85 -10.48 18.79 -10.39
C GLU A 85 -11.62 19.65 -10.93
N ILE A 86 -11.33 20.90 -11.26
CA ILE A 86 -12.26 21.80 -11.96
C ILE A 86 -11.71 22.02 -13.36
N TRP A 87 -12.54 21.76 -14.36
CA TRP A 87 -12.15 21.83 -15.77
C TRP A 87 -13.03 22.81 -16.52
N ASN A 88 -12.43 23.59 -17.42
CA ASN A 88 -13.18 24.29 -18.45
C ASN A 88 -13.87 23.26 -19.37
N VAL A 89 -15.17 23.44 -19.60
CA VAL A 89 -15.99 22.46 -20.35
C VAL A 89 -15.50 22.33 -21.79
N SER A 90 -15.17 23.45 -22.44
CA SER A 90 -14.75 23.43 -23.85
C SER A 90 -13.39 22.74 -24.00
N PHE A 91 -12.45 23.05 -23.11
CA PHE A 91 -11.14 22.43 -23.08
C PHE A 91 -11.21 20.91 -22.83
N LEU A 92 -11.98 20.48 -21.82
CA LEU A 92 -12.13 19.07 -21.49
C LEU A 92 -12.79 18.28 -22.64
N ILE A 93 -13.77 18.85 -23.34
CA ILE A 93 -14.37 18.24 -24.53
C ILE A 93 -13.31 18.00 -25.61
N GLU A 94 -12.46 18.98 -25.91
CA GLU A 94 -11.40 18.84 -26.92
C GLU A 94 -10.39 17.76 -26.52
N LYS A 95 -9.97 17.75 -25.25
CA LYS A 95 -9.08 16.71 -24.74
C LYS A 95 -9.70 15.32 -24.82
N LEU A 96 -10.96 15.15 -24.42
CA LEU A 96 -11.65 13.86 -24.49
C LEU A 96 -11.86 13.38 -25.92
N LYS A 97 -12.06 14.28 -26.89
CA LYS A 97 -12.09 13.92 -28.32
C LYS A 97 -10.76 13.33 -28.81
N THR A 98 -9.64 13.82 -28.28
CA THR A 98 -8.34 13.20 -28.58
C THR A 98 -8.18 11.85 -27.88
N LEU A 99 -8.66 11.73 -26.63
CA LEU A 99 -8.53 10.51 -25.81
C LEU A 99 -9.51 9.40 -26.18
N SER A 100 -10.69 9.70 -26.74
CA SER A 100 -11.69 8.68 -27.14
C SER A 100 -11.16 7.74 -28.23
N THR A 101 -10.06 8.10 -28.89
CA THR A 101 -9.34 7.24 -29.83
C THR A 101 -8.43 6.20 -29.13
N ILE A 102 -8.15 6.39 -27.84
CA ILE A 102 -7.24 5.59 -27.02
C ILE A 102 -8.06 4.76 -26.04
N LYS A 103 -8.02 3.42 -26.15
CA LYS A 103 -8.66 2.50 -25.21
C LYS A 103 -7.90 2.41 -23.88
N LYS A 104 -7.80 3.51 -23.13
CA LYS A 104 -7.26 3.53 -21.76
C LYS A 104 -8.39 3.85 -20.76
N PRO A 105 -8.31 3.32 -19.52
CA PRO A 105 -9.20 3.72 -18.44
C PRO A 105 -9.08 5.23 -18.19
N LEU A 106 -10.22 5.92 -18.08
CA LEU A 106 -10.29 7.39 -18.01
C LEU A 106 -9.42 7.97 -16.88
N ARG A 107 -9.46 7.30 -15.72
CA ARG A 107 -8.70 7.64 -14.50
C ARG A 107 -7.19 7.74 -14.72
N ASN A 108 -6.64 6.91 -15.61
CA ASN A 108 -5.20 6.86 -15.89
C ASN A 108 -4.80 7.75 -17.09
N SER A 109 -5.77 8.29 -17.83
CA SER A 109 -5.53 9.11 -19.04
C SER A 109 -5.77 10.60 -18.83
N MET A 110 -6.32 10.99 -17.68
CA MET A 110 -6.65 12.38 -17.35
C MET A 110 -5.58 13.07 -16.50
N THR A 111 -4.43 12.45 -16.26
CA THR A 111 -3.40 13.03 -15.40
C THR A 111 -2.95 14.41 -15.92
N PRO A 112 -3.07 15.48 -15.12
CA PRO A 112 -2.60 16.84 -15.45
C PRO A 112 -1.16 16.91 -15.96
N LEU A 113 -0.30 15.96 -15.58
CA LEU A 113 1.13 15.91 -15.91
C LEU A 113 1.47 15.84 -17.41
N GLU A 114 0.49 15.62 -18.30
CA GLU A 114 0.71 15.63 -19.76
C GLU A 114 0.31 16.95 -20.45
N LEU A 115 -0.11 17.97 -19.70
CA LEU A 115 -0.53 19.28 -20.25
C LEU A 115 0.50 20.38 -19.91
N ASP A 116 0.44 21.48 -20.67
CA ASP A 116 1.28 22.67 -20.46
C ASP A 116 0.98 23.33 -19.09
N GLU A 117 2.03 23.68 -18.34
CA GLU A 117 1.94 24.30 -17.02
C GLU A 117 1.09 25.59 -17.01
N SER A 118 1.06 26.33 -18.14
CA SER A 118 0.28 27.56 -18.29
C SER A 118 -1.25 27.35 -18.29
N LEU A 119 -1.71 26.12 -18.45
CA LEU A 119 -3.13 25.75 -18.47
C LEU A 119 -3.68 25.49 -17.06
N PHE A 120 -2.82 25.51 -16.03
CA PHE A 120 -3.17 25.13 -14.67
C PHE A 120 -3.22 26.29 -13.69
N PHE A 121 -4.21 26.22 -12.79
CA PHE A 121 -4.14 26.87 -11.50
C PHE A 121 -4.01 25.85 -10.38
N VAL A 122 -3.00 26.08 -9.53
CA VAL A 122 -2.67 25.19 -8.41
C VAL A 122 -2.73 26.01 -7.13
N ASP A 123 -3.76 25.79 -6.30
CA ASP A 123 -3.80 26.32 -4.92
C ASP A 123 -3.26 25.24 -3.99
N ILE A 124 -2.05 25.45 -3.46
CA ILE A 124 -1.40 24.44 -2.61
C ILE A 124 -2.05 24.47 -1.23
N TYR A 125 -2.72 23.38 -0.85
CA TYR A 125 -3.25 23.28 0.50
C TYR A 125 -2.11 23.23 1.52
N GLN A 126 -2.20 24.08 2.54
CA GLN A 126 -1.22 24.18 3.63
C GLN A 126 -1.93 24.03 4.98
N PRO A 127 -1.50 23.09 5.84
CA PRO A 127 -0.32 22.22 5.70
C PRO A 127 -0.57 21.00 4.78
N ASP A 128 0.50 20.32 4.34
CA ASP A 128 0.36 19.05 3.60
C ASP A 128 -0.16 17.93 4.52
N ILE A 129 -1.43 17.57 4.34
CA ILE A 129 -2.10 16.58 5.18
C ILE A 129 -1.85 15.14 4.72
N ARG A 130 -1.32 14.92 3.50
CA ARG A 130 -0.93 13.57 3.02
C ARG A 130 0.21 12.97 3.82
N LEU A 131 1.01 13.81 4.48
CA LEU A 131 2.11 13.40 5.34
C LEU A 131 1.68 12.43 6.45
N TYR A 132 0.41 12.47 6.86
CA TYR A 132 -0.14 11.58 7.89
C TYR A 132 -0.63 10.23 7.37
N ARG A 133 -0.70 10.05 6.03
CA ARG A 133 -0.95 8.78 5.33
C ARG A 133 -2.16 7.98 5.84
N PHE A 134 -3.24 8.67 6.20
CA PHE A 134 -4.48 8.00 6.58
C PHE A 134 -5.22 7.52 5.34
N ASP A 135 -5.88 6.38 5.47
CA ASP A 135 -6.66 5.75 4.40
C ASP A 135 -8.11 6.26 4.46
N LEU A 136 -8.56 6.92 3.40
CA LEU A 136 -9.94 7.39 3.23
C LEU A 136 -10.70 6.59 2.17
N SER A 137 -10.16 5.44 1.76
CA SER A 137 -10.83 4.57 0.80
C SER A 137 -12.10 3.99 1.41
N PRO A 138 -13.26 4.16 0.75
CA PRO A 138 -14.49 3.51 1.19
C PRO A 138 -14.51 2.02 0.85
N ASP A 139 -13.51 1.50 0.12
CA ASP A 139 -13.50 0.10 -0.34
C ASP A 139 -12.79 -0.83 0.65
N SER A 140 -11.87 -0.29 1.45
CA SER A 140 -11.14 -1.06 2.46
C SER A 140 -11.84 -1.03 3.83
N LEU A 141 -11.76 -2.13 4.59
CA LEU A 141 -12.31 -2.17 5.96
C LEU A 141 -11.63 -1.11 6.85
N LYS A 142 -10.32 -0.94 6.71
CA LYS A 142 -9.54 0.08 7.42
C LYS A 142 -10.07 1.48 7.10
N GLY A 143 -10.19 1.81 5.82
CA GLY A 143 -10.67 3.11 5.37
C GLY A 143 -12.10 3.37 5.83
N LYS A 144 -13.01 2.40 5.72
CA LYS A 144 -14.37 2.49 6.30
C LYS A 144 -14.37 2.84 7.78
N MET A 145 -13.55 2.17 8.59
CA MET A 145 -13.46 2.47 10.05
C MET A 145 -12.99 3.90 10.31
N VAL A 146 -11.96 4.36 9.58
CA VAL A 146 -11.44 5.73 9.69
C VAL A 146 -12.51 6.74 9.26
N LEU A 147 -13.17 6.50 8.12
CA LEU A 147 -14.24 7.34 7.61
C LEU A 147 -15.39 7.44 8.61
N GLU A 148 -15.96 6.33 9.06
CA GLU A 148 -17.07 6.31 10.01
C GLU A 148 -16.77 7.11 11.28
N GLU A 149 -15.54 7.06 11.78
CA GLU A 149 -15.12 7.83 12.94
C GLU A 149 -14.97 9.33 12.62
N LEU A 150 -14.37 9.69 11.49
CA LEU A 150 -14.26 11.09 11.05
C LEU A 150 -15.64 11.71 10.82
N TYR A 151 -16.56 10.99 10.17
CA TYR A 151 -17.91 11.44 9.83
C TYR A 151 -18.73 11.87 11.06
N LYS A 152 -18.45 11.34 12.25
CA LYS A 152 -19.11 11.74 13.52
C LYS A 152 -18.75 13.16 13.96
N HIS A 153 -17.67 13.72 13.42
CA HIS A 153 -17.06 14.96 13.87
C HIS A 153 -17.01 16.06 12.81
N ILE A 154 -17.26 15.73 11.53
CA ILE A 154 -17.24 16.69 10.42
C ILE A 154 -18.55 17.48 10.32
N ASP A 155 -18.41 18.80 10.31
CA ASP A 155 -19.44 19.74 9.90
C ASP A 155 -19.27 20.06 8.40
N PHE A 156 -20.11 19.45 7.55
CA PHE A 156 -20.09 19.62 6.09
C PHE A 156 -20.44 21.04 5.62
N SER A 157 -20.85 21.95 6.52
CA SER A 157 -21.07 23.36 6.20
C SER A 157 -19.77 24.18 6.20
N LYS A 158 -18.66 23.61 6.68
CA LYS A 158 -17.33 24.24 6.78
C LYS A 158 -16.32 23.51 5.90
N GLU A 159 -15.15 24.11 5.71
CA GLU A 159 -14.03 23.44 5.05
C GLU A 159 -13.65 22.16 5.81
N ILE A 160 -13.58 21.05 5.10
CA ILE A 160 -13.37 19.70 5.65
C ILE A 160 -11.90 19.43 6.00
N PRO A 161 -10.91 19.75 5.15
CA PRO A 161 -9.50 19.43 5.44
C PRO A 161 -8.98 19.98 6.78
N PRO A 162 -9.30 21.24 7.20
CA PRO A 162 -8.90 21.73 8.53
C PRO A 162 -9.51 20.91 9.68
N GLN A 163 -10.79 20.51 9.54
CA GLN A 163 -11.49 19.73 10.55
C GLN A 163 -10.88 18.34 10.71
N ILE A 164 -10.59 17.64 9.60
CA ILE A 164 -9.91 16.35 9.62
C ILE A 164 -8.56 16.48 10.33
N LEU A 165 -7.78 17.51 10.00
CA LEU A 165 -6.49 17.73 10.63
C LEU A 165 -6.63 17.97 12.15
N ASP A 166 -7.61 18.75 12.59
CA ASP A 166 -7.86 19.00 14.01
C ASP A 166 -8.32 17.75 14.76
N ILE A 167 -9.16 16.92 14.13
CA ILE A 167 -9.57 15.62 14.68
C ILE A 167 -8.35 14.71 14.83
N ILE A 168 -7.52 14.58 13.79
CA ILE A 168 -6.32 13.72 13.84
C ILE A 168 -5.31 14.27 14.86
N LYS A 169 -5.15 15.58 14.99
CA LYS A 169 -4.27 16.17 16.02
C LYS A 169 -4.72 15.87 17.43
N THR A 170 -6.03 15.83 17.67
CA THR A 170 -6.60 15.58 19.01
C THR A 170 -6.74 14.09 19.31
N LYS A 171 -6.96 13.26 18.29
CA LYS A 171 -7.18 11.81 18.37
C LYS A 171 -6.42 11.07 17.25
N PRO A 172 -5.08 11.10 17.25
CA PRO A 172 -4.28 10.50 16.18
C PRO A 172 -4.50 8.99 16.04
N GLU A 173 -4.91 8.31 17.11
CA GLU A 173 -5.24 6.88 17.11
C GLU A 173 -6.38 6.49 16.15
N ILE A 174 -7.20 7.43 15.67
CA ILE A 174 -8.31 7.15 14.72
C ILE A 174 -7.80 6.50 13.42
N VAL A 175 -6.58 6.81 13.00
CA VAL A 175 -6.02 6.26 11.74
C VAL A 175 -5.53 4.82 11.88
N ILE A 176 -5.56 4.26 13.09
CA ILE A 176 -5.19 2.88 13.37
C ILE A 176 -6.43 2.02 13.17
N GLY A 177 -6.47 1.39 11.99
CA GLY A 177 -7.44 0.33 11.71
C GLY A 177 -6.82 -1.06 11.83
N ILE A 178 -7.56 -2.03 11.30
CA ILE A 178 -7.08 -3.41 11.18
C ILE A 178 -5.91 -3.45 10.18
N PRO A 179 -4.79 -4.14 10.51
CA PRO A 179 -3.67 -4.31 9.60
C PRO A 179 -4.11 -5.04 8.32
N THR A 180 -3.65 -4.53 7.19
CA THR A 180 -3.82 -5.16 5.89
C THR A 180 -2.61 -5.98 5.48
N PHE A 181 -1.52 -5.91 6.24
CA PHE A 181 -0.28 -6.63 5.97
C PHE A 181 0.26 -7.34 7.21
N TYR A 182 0.57 -8.62 7.07
CA TYR A 182 1.07 -9.48 8.14
C TYR A 182 2.40 -10.10 7.71
N MET A 183 3.44 -9.88 8.50
CA MET A 183 4.74 -10.50 8.34
C MET A 183 4.82 -11.68 9.29
N LEU A 184 4.76 -12.89 8.75
CA LEU A 184 4.81 -14.12 9.51
C LEU A 184 6.20 -14.75 9.36
N GLU A 185 6.97 -14.74 10.44
CA GLU A 185 8.15 -15.59 10.51
C GLU A 185 7.69 -17.03 10.64
N VAL A 186 8.19 -17.89 9.74
CA VAL A 186 7.84 -19.32 9.72
C VAL A 186 9.02 -20.21 10.09
N SER A 187 10.24 -19.68 10.04
CA SER A 187 11.47 -20.44 10.24
C SER A 187 12.37 -19.72 11.24
N ASN A 188 13.21 -20.48 11.94
CA ASN A 188 14.28 -19.94 12.79
C ASN A 188 15.67 -19.97 12.14
N LYS A 189 15.77 -20.45 10.90
CA LYS A 189 17.04 -20.63 10.19
C LYS A 189 17.28 -19.56 9.13
N LYS A 190 18.57 -19.29 8.90
CA LYS A 190 19.08 -18.39 7.87
C LYS A 190 20.04 -19.13 6.94
N VAL A 191 20.19 -18.63 5.74
CA VAL A 191 21.14 -19.10 4.74
C VAL A 191 22.56 -18.61 5.02
N GLY A 192 22.73 -17.40 5.57
CA GLY A 192 23.99 -16.90 6.11
C GLY A 192 24.67 -15.77 5.31
N ASP A 193 24.26 -15.52 4.07
CA ASP A 193 24.74 -14.40 3.23
C ASP A 193 23.61 -13.43 2.86
N GLU A 194 22.51 -13.43 3.61
CA GLU A 194 21.39 -12.53 3.36
C GLU A 194 21.83 -11.07 3.49
N PRO A 195 21.25 -10.18 2.67
CA PRO A 195 21.45 -8.75 2.84
C PRO A 195 20.98 -8.23 4.21
N ILE A 196 20.05 -8.93 4.88
CA ILE A 196 19.54 -8.54 6.20
C ILE A 196 20.23 -9.39 7.30
N LYS A 197 21.19 -8.79 8.00
CA LYS A 197 22.02 -9.49 8.99
C LYS A 197 21.36 -9.67 10.37
N ARG A 198 20.24 -9.01 10.65
CA ARG A 198 19.61 -8.99 11.99
C ARG A 198 18.95 -10.30 12.38
N SER A 199 19.18 -10.76 13.60
CA SER A 199 18.50 -11.92 14.20
C SER A 199 17.68 -11.48 15.40
N TRP A 200 16.67 -12.27 15.73
CA TRP A 200 15.97 -12.14 17.02
C TRP A 200 16.93 -12.42 18.18
N ASN A 201 16.75 -11.73 19.31
CA ASN A 201 17.61 -11.88 20.49
C ASN A 201 17.24 -13.10 21.34
N PHE A 202 16.42 -13.99 20.79
CA PHE A 202 15.88 -15.18 21.43
C PHE A 202 15.60 -16.23 20.37
N GLU A 203 15.51 -17.47 20.80
CA GLU A 203 15.22 -18.61 19.93
C GLU A 203 13.72 -18.95 19.97
N PHE A 204 13.24 -19.50 18.86
CA PHE A 204 11.92 -20.07 18.72
C PHE A 204 11.98 -21.23 17.72
N ASP A 205 11.02 -22.13 17.80
CA ASP A 205 10.92 -23.25 16.86
C ASP A 205 10.33 -22.82 15.51
N ASN A 206 10.43 -23.70 14.51
CA ASN A 206 9.72 -23.53 13.25
C ASN A 206 8.20 -23.53 13.47
N LEU A 207 7.48 -22.73 12.69
CA LEU A 207 6.03 -22.66 12.75
C LEU A 207 5.43 -23.96 12.16
N SER A 208 4.72 -24.75 12.97
CA SER A 208 3.99 -25.91 12.45
C SER A 208 2.81 -25.50 11.57
N PHE A 209 2.40 -26.38 10.65
CA PHE A 209 1.22 -26.15 9.81
C PHE A 209 -0.06 -25.94 10.63
N LYS A 210 -0.21 -26.64 11.77
CA LYS A 210 -1.34 -26.46 12.69
C LYS A 210 -1.38 -25.02 13.22
N ASN A 211 -0.26 -24.53 13.72
CA ASN A 211 -0.16 -23.17 14.26
C ASN A 211 -0.35 -22.11 13.17
N PHE A 212 0.16 -22.37 11.96
CA PHE A 212 -0.10 -21.52 10.80
C PHE A 212 -1.61 -21.39 10.52
N LEU A 213 -2.36 -22.50 10.49
CA LEU A 213 -3.81 -22.47 10.28
C LEU A 213 -4.55 -21.72 11.39
N GLU A 214 -4.12 -21.87 12.66
CA GLU A 214 -4.71 -21.14 13.77
C GLU A 214 -4.52 -19.63 13.62
N ILE A 215 -3.29 -19.19 13.31
CA ILE A 215 -2.99 -17.77 13.03
C ILE A 215 -3.84 -17.29 11.86
N PHE A 216 -3.82 -18.00 10.74
CA PHE A 216 -4.56 -17.63 9.55
C PHE A 216 -6.05 -17.45 9.83
N ASN A 217 -6.68 -18.38 10.56
CA ASN A 217 -8.09 -18.30 10.90
C ASN A 217 -8.42 -17.08 11.76
N LYS A 218 -7.54 -16.70 12.71
CA LYS A 218 -7.69 -15.47 13.51
C LYS A 218 -7.55 -14.20 12.66
N LEU A 219 -6.63 -14.20 11.69
CA LEU A 219 -6.52 -13.08 10.75
C LEU A 219 -7.77 -12.97 9.88
N ARG A 220 -8.25 -14.09 9.35
CA ARG A 220 -9.44 -14.19 8.49
C ARG A 220 -10.74 -13.82 9.20
N SER A 221 -10.86 -14.10 10.51
CA SER A 221 -12.00 -13.64 11.29
C SER A 221 -11.98 -12.13 11.56
N THR A 222 -10.83 -11.50 11.43
CA THR A 222 -10.65 -10.05 11.66
C THR A 222 -10.85 -9.24 10.37
N SER A 223 -10.34 -9.73 9.23
CA SER A 223 -10.51 -9.07 7.92
C SER A 223 -10.75 -10.08 6.81
N SER A 224 -11.62 -9.72 5.86
CA SER A 224 -11.80 -10.43 4.60
C SER A 224 -10.67 -10.16 3.60
N GLU A 225 -9.89 -9.10 3.79
CA GLU A 225 -8.85 -8.69 2.86
C GLU A 225 -7.54 -8.36 3.59
N PHE A 226 -6.46 -9.06 3.21
CA PHE A 226 -5.13 -8.83 3.77
C PHE A 226 -4.04 -9.55 2.96
N SER A 227 -2.79 -9.17 3.21
CA SER A 227 -1.60 -9.82 2.67
C SER A 227 -0.78 -10.47 3.78
N VAL A 228 -0.20 -11.64 3.51
CA VAL A 228 0.71 -12.36 4.41
C VAL A 228 2.05 -12.56 3.72
N ALA A 229 3.10 -11.97 4.26
CA ALA A 229 4.48 -12.26 3.88
C ALA A 229 5.04 -13.37 4.76
N LEU A 230 5.41 -14.49 4.15
CA LEU A 230 6.09 -15.62 4.76
C LEU A 230 7.60 -15.37 4.71
N GLY A 231 8.19 -15.23 5.90
CA GLY A 231 9.61 -14.94 6.08
C GLY A 231 9.94 -13.45 5.93
N VAL A 232 10.79 -12.93 6.82
CA VAL A 232 11.34 -11.57 6.71
C VAL A 232 12.84 -11.57 7.00
N TYR A 233 13.23 -12.04 8.18
CA TYR A 233 14.61 -12.18 8.61
C TYR A 233 15.17 -13.58 8.38
N ASN A 234 14.32 -14.59 8.52
CA ASN A 234 14.69 -15.99 8.36
C ASN A 234 14.16 -16.56 7.05
N GLU A 235 14.78 -17.65 6.61
CA GLU A 235 14.48 -18.28 5.33
C GLU A 235 13.26 -19.20 5.46
N PRO A 236 12.11 -18.85 4.84
CA PRO A 236 10.88 -19.63 4.95
C PRO A 236 11.01 -21.06 4.39
N LEU A 237 11.86 -21.27 3.38
CA LEU A 237 12.06 -22.58 2.77
C LEU A 237 12.79 -23.59 3.69
N PHE A 238 13.26 -23.17 4.86
CA PHE A 238 13.82 -24.06 5.88
C PHE A 238 12.79 -24.55 6.91
N ASN A 239 11.52 -24.18 6.77
CA ASN A 239 10.43 -24.74 7.56
C ASN A 239 10.01 -26.11 6.99
N ASP A 240 9.97 -27.15 7.83
CA ASP A 240 9.63 -28.52 7.43
C ASP A 240 8.19 -28.68 6.88
N ASP A 241 7.29 -27.80 7.31
CA ASP A 241 5.88 -27.73 6.90
C ASP A 241 5.64 -26.71 5.76
N ILE A 242 6.68 -26.09 5.18
CA ILE A 242 6.52 -25.03 4.18
C ILE A 242 5.65 -25.48 3.00
N PHE A 243 5.82 -26.69 2.50
CA PHE A 243 5.01 -27.18 1.37
C PHE A 243 3.54 -27.40 1.74
N LYS A 244 3.23 -27.78 2.98
CA LYS A 244 1.83 -27.85 3.45
C LYS A 244 1.21 -26.46 3.52
N ILE A 245 1.98 -25.48 3.99
CA ILE A 245 1.58 -24.07 3.97
C ILE A 245 1.32 -23.63 2.52
N LEU A 246 2.24 -23.92 1.58
CA LEU A 246 2.09 -23.55 0.18
C LEU A 246 0.88 -24.23 -0.49
N GLU A 247 0.64 -25.51 -0.21
CA GLU A 247 -0.55 -26.22 -0.67
C GLU A 247 -1.84 -25.56 -0.17
N PHE A 248 -1.85 -25.12 1.09
CA PHE A 248 -2.96 -24.35 1.65
C PHE A 248 -3.13 -22.99 0.95
N VAL A 249 -2.06 -22.22 0.74
CA VAL A 249 -2.21 -20.88 0.12
C VAL A 249 -2.71 -20.94 -1.33
N ASN A 250 -2.52 -22.08 -2.01
CA ASN A 250 -3.06 -22.34 -3.35
C ASN A 250 -4.41 -23.10 -3.31
N SER A 251 -5.07 -23.20 -2.16
CA SER A 251 -6.42 -23.77 -2.04
C SER A 251 -7.51 -22.74 -2.41
N ASP A 252 -8.70 -23.25 -2.76
CA ASP A 252 -9.84 -22.40 -3.06
C ASP A 252 -10.44 -21.80 -1.77
N GLY A 253 -11.20 -20.70 -1.89
CA GLY A 253 -11.89 -20.08 -0.75
C GLY A 253 -11.07 -19.05 0.04
N LEU A 254 -9.87 -18.70 -0.43
CA LEU A 254 -9.00 -17.68 0.19
C LEU A 254 -9.18 -16.29 -0.46
N ASP A 255 -10.38 -15.94 -0.94
CA ASP A 255 -10.60 -14.71 -1.71
C ASP A 255 -10.31 -13.48 -0.84
N GLY A 256 -9.64 -12.48 -1.42
CA GLY A 256 -9.18 -11.29 -0.69
C GLY A 256 -7.85 -11.47 0.06
N VAL A 257 -7.24 -12.66 0.05
CA VAL A 257 -5.93 -12.89 0.69
C VAL A 257 -4.81 -13.01 -0.35
N THR A 258 -3.74 -12.25 -0.15
CA THR A 258 -2.49 -12.33 -0.92
C THR A 258 -1.39 -12.95 -0.07
N PHE A 259 -0.58 -13.82 -0.66
CA PHE A 259 0.57 -14.44 -0.01
C PHE A 259 1.86 -14.08 -0.75
N ILE A 260 2.88 -13.69 0.01
CA ILE A 260 4.21 -13.36 -0.49
C ILE A 260 5.20 -14.30 0.18
N VAL A 261 6.00 -15.04 -0.58
CA VAL A 261 7.14 -15.78 -0.05
C VAL A 261 8.39 -14.93 -0.23
N SER A 262 8.89 -14.37 0.86
CA SER A 262 10.12 -13.57 0.86
C SER A 262 11.28 -14.50 1.22
N THR A 263 12.02 -14.95 0.20
CA THR A 263 13.01 -16.02 0.30
C THR A 263 14.32 -15.62 -0.38
N SER A 264 15.44 -16.12 0.11
CA SER A 264 16.74 -15.98 -0.56
C SER A 264 16.99 -17.11 -1.57
N LEU A 265 16.07 -18.06 -1.72
CA LEU A 265 16.20 -19.21 -2.64
C LEU A 265 17.51 -20.00 -2.39
N PRO A 266 17.74 -20.54 -1.18
CA PRO A 266 18.97 -21.27 -0.81
C PRO A 266 19.25 -22.49 -1.67
N TYR A 267 18.20 -23.14 -2.15
CA TYR A 267 18.29 -24.32 -2.98
C TYR A 267 17.53 -24.10 -4.28
N LEU A 268 18.03 -24.71 -5.33
CA LEU A 268 17.28 -24.92 -6.57
C LEU A 268 16.24 -26.01 -6.27
N ASP A 269 15.16 -25.62 -5.60
CA ASP A 269 14.12 -26.58 -5.25
C ASP A 269 13.20 -26.76 -6.46
N ASP A 270 13.51 -27.77 -7.28
CA ASP A 270 12.63 -28.23 -8.35
C ASP A 270 11.21 -28.47 -7.81
N LYS A 271 11.02 -28.74 -6.51
CA LYS A 271 9.68 -28.83 -5.91
C LYS A 271 8.96 -27.48 -5.85
N LEU A 272 9.65 -26.38 -5.53
CA LEU A 272 9.01 -25.04 -5.51
C LEU A 272 8.65 -24.59 -6.93
N ILE A 273 9.54 -24.84 -7.90
CA ILE A 273 9.28 -24.57 -9.32
C ILE A 273 8.09 -25.42 -9.80
N LYS A 274 8.12 -26.73 -9.53
CA LYS A 274 7.03 -27.65 -9.89
C LYS A 274 5.71 -27.28 -9.21
N PHE A 275 5.74 -26.90 -7.93
CA PHE A 275 4.58 -26.39 -7.23
C PHE A 275 3.99 -25.17 -7.96
N TYR A 276 4.84 -24.26 -8.41
CA TYR A 276 4.43 -23.06 -9.13
C TYR A 276 3.85 -23.37 -10.52
N GLU A 277 4.48 -24.27 -11.28
CA GLU A 277 3.97 -24.78 -12.57
C GLU A 277 2.60 -25.47 -12.41
N ASP A 278 2.49 -26.37 -11.43
CA ASP A 278 1.25 -27.08 -11.11
C ASP A 278 0.14 -26.11 -10.69
N SER A 279 0.48 -25.09 -9.91
CA SER A 279 -0.46 -24.07 -9.44
C SER A 279 -1.00 -23.25 -10.61
N LYS A 280 -0.14 -22.88 -11.57
CA LYS A 280 -0.56 -22.18 -12.79
C LYS A 280 -1.41 -23.08 -13.71
N GLY A 281 -1.08 -24.37 -13.82
CA GLY A 281 -1.68 -25.31 -14.77
C GLY A 281 -2.99 -25.98 -14.33
N LYS A 282 -3.20 -26.25 -13.03
CA LYS A 282 -4.28 -27.17 -12.56
C LYS A 282 -5.57 -26.49 -12.08
N LYS A 283 -5.58 -25.21 -11.70
CA LYS A 283 -6.72 -24.61 -10.97
C LYS A 283 -7.37 -23.38 -11.61
N GLY A 284 -6.94 -22.98 -12.81
CA GLY A 284 -7.37 -21.72 -13.42
C GLY A 284 -6.80 -20.50 -12.68
N TYR A 285 -6.96 -19.31 -13.29
CA TYR A 285 -6.23 -18.10 -12.90
C TYR A 285 -6.51 -17.60 -11.47
N LYS A 286 -7.64 -17.98 -10.83
CA LYS A 286 -8.11 -17.36 -9.58
C LYS A 286 -7.39 -17.78 -8.29
N SER A 287 -6.98 -19.04 -8.12
CA SER A 287 -6.27 -19.48 -6.90
C SER A 287 -4.80 -19.06 -6.94
N TYR A 288 -4.19 -19.21 -8.12
CA TYR A 288 -2.82 -18.83 -8.40
C TYR A 288 -2.60 -17.31 -8.41
N SER A 289 -3.66 -16.50 -8.63
CA SER A 289 -3.50 -15.04 -8.72
C SER A 289 -3.13 -14.32 -7.42
N ARG A 290 -2.95 -15.04 -6.32
CA ARG A 290 -2.72 -14.50 -4.97
C ARG A 290 -1.32 -14.75 -4.45
N PHE A 291 -0.51 -15.51 -5.16
CA PHE A 291 0.80 -15.95 -4.69
C PHE A 291 1.93 -15.20 -5.41
N TYR A 292 2.85 -14.64 -4.64
CA TYR A 292 4.01 -13.89 -5.13
C TYR A 292 5.30 -14.42 -4.50
N ILE A 293 6.39 -14.39 -5.26
CA ILE A 293 7.73 -14.73 -4.78
C ILE A 293 8.59 -13.48 -4.81
N PHE A 294 9.14 -13.11 -3.67
CA PHE A 294 10.07 -12.00 -3.53
C PHE A 294 11.45 -12.57 -3.22
N ALA A 295 12.30 -12.67 -4.24
CA ALA A 295 13.64 -13.22 -4.15
C ALA A 295 14.61 -12.18 -3.58
N ASN A 296 15.01 -12.36 -2.32
CA ASN A 296 16.01 -11.54 -1.65
C ASN A 296 17.40 -11.85 -2.22
N LEU A 297 17.93 -10.95 -3.04
CA LEU A 297 19.19 -11.17 -3.73
C LEU A 297 20.37 -11.06 -2.75
N PRO A 298 21.36 -11.96 -2.85
CA PRO A 298 22.62 -11.82 -2.12
C PRO A 298 23.43 -10.66 -2.71
N LYS A 299 24.60 -10.38 -2.12
CA LYS A 299 25.53 -9.35 -2.66
C LYS A 299 25.88 -9.65 -4.13
N LEU A 300 25.90 -8.62 -4.98
CA LEU A 300 26.12 -8.76 -6.44
C LEU A 300 27.38 -9.56 -6.81
N ASN A 301 28.43 -9.44 -6.00
CA ASN A 301 29.72 -10.09 -6.25
C ASN A 301 29.84 -11.48 -5.59
N SER A 302 28.76 -12.01 -5.04
CA SER A 302 28.75 -13.35 -4.45
C SER A 302 28.54 -14.43 -5.52
N ASN A 303 29.15 -15.60 -5.33
CA ASN A 303 28.91 -16.76 -6.18
C ASN A 303 27.43 -17.18 -6.19
N ARG A 304 26.70 -16.88 -5.11
CA ARG A 304 25.27 -17.20 -4.96
C ARG A 304 24.38 -16.32 -5.84
N PHE A 305 24.80 -15.10 -6.17
CA PHE A 305 23.99 -14.16 -6.97
C PHE A 305 23.52 -14.78 -8.29
N ASN A 306 24.44 -15.32 -9.08
CA ASN A 306 24.11 -15.94 -10.37
C ASN A 306 23.22 -17.17 -10.20
N ASN A 307 23.40 -17.95 -9.12
CA ASN A 307 22.54 -19.10 -8.84
C ASN A 307 21.10 -18.67 -8.55
N VAL A 308 20.91 -17.63 -7.73
CA VAL A 308 19.59 -17.09 -7.42
C VAL A 308 18.93 -16.50 -8.66
N ILE A 309 19.67 -15.75 -9.48
CA ILE A 309 19.15 -15.22 -10.75
C ILE A 309 18.73 -16.33 -11.72
N ASN A 310 19.52 -17.40 -11.85
CA ASN A 310 19.14 -18.56 -12.68
C ASN A 310 17.82 -19.22 -12.20
N ILE A 311 17.56 -19.24 -10.89
CA ILE A 311 16.30 -19.74 -10.34
C ILE A 311 15.16 -18.75 -10.64
N VAL A 312 15.40 -17.45 -10.45
CA VAL A 312 14.43 -16.39 -10.78
C VAL A 312 14.03 -16.44 -12.25
N ASP A 313 14.98 -16.69 -13.17
CA ASP A 313 14.69 -16.83 -14.60
C ASP A 313 13.73 -17.99 -14.89
N LYS A 314 13.83 -19.10 -14.15
CA LYS A 314 12.86 -20.20 -14.26
C LYS A 314 11.47 -19.75 -13.82
N PHE A 315 11.34 -19.06 -12.69
CA PHE A 315 10.05 -18.52 -12.25
C PHE A 315 9.48 -17.50 -13.24
N LYS A 316 10.33 -16.61 -13.76
CA LYS A 316 9.97 -15.59 -14.74
C LYS A 316 9.46 -16.19 -16.04
N ASN A 317 10.07 -17.27 -16.52
CA ASN A 317 9.61 -17.99 -17.70
C ASN A 317 8.25 -18.67 -17.50
N ILE A 318 7.93 -19.03 -16.25
CA ILE A 318 6.60 -19.53 -15.90
C ILE A 318 5.62 -18.35 -15.81
N ASP A 319 5.94 -17.31 -15.04
CA ASP A 319 5.12 -16.12 -14.89
C ASP A 319 5.93 -14.93 -14.35
N ASN A 320 6.19 -13.98 -15.25
CA ASN A 320 6.94 -12.77 -14.90
C ASN A 320 6.15 -11.82 -14.01
N GLU A 321 4.82 -11.85 -13.92
CA GLU A 321 4.06 -10.83 -13.16
C GLU A 321 4.13 -11.02 -11.63
N ARG A 322 4.66 -12.16 -11.18
CA ARG A 322 4.54 -12.63 -9.79
C ARG A 322 5.85 -12.91 -9.08
N ILE A 323 6.95 -12.82 -9.82
CA ILE A 323 8.30 -12.92 -9.29
C ILE A 323 8.92 -11.52 -9.24
N PHE A 324 9.44 -11.16 -8.08
CA PHE A 324 10.13 -9.91 -7.84
C PHE A 324 11.51 -10.22 -7.30
N VAL A 325 12.51 -9.47 -7.77
CA VAL A 325 13.84 -9.49 -7.17
C VAL A 325 13.98 -8.31 -6.22
N ARG A 326 14.44 -8.58 -5.00
CA ARG A 326 14.67 -7.54 -4.01
C ARG A 326 16.16 -7.28 -3.82
N PHE A 327 16.53 -6.03 -3.97
CA PHE A 327 17.84 -5.51 -3.61
C PHE A 327 17.73 -4.64 -2.35
N VAL A 328 18.47 -5.02 -1.32
CA VAL A 328 18.52 -4.24 -0.08
C VAL A 328 19.71 -3.29 -0.17
N ARG A 329 19.39 -1.99 -0.15
CA ARG A 329 20.38 -0.92 -0.10
C ARG A 329 20.95 -0.78 1.31
N ASP A 330 22.27 -0.80 1.37
CA ASP A 330 23.08 -0.46 2.51
C ASP A 330 24.29 0.38 2.04
N LYS A 331 25.13 0.82 2.98
CA LYS A 331 26.31 1.67 2.76
C LYS A 331 27.33 1.04 1.81
N GLU A 332 27.45 -0.28 1.80
CA GLU A 332 28.33 -0.99 0.88
C GLU A 332 27.65 -1.27 -0.46
N SER A 333 26.35 -1.56 -0.46
CA SER A 333 25.62 -2.05 -1.61
C SER A 333 25.18 -0.92 -2.55
N VAL A 334 24.95 0.29 -2.03
CA VAL A 334 24.50 1.46 -2.81
C VAL A 334 25.43 1.79 -3.98
N ARG A 335 26.74 1.59 -3.85
CA ARG A 335 27.71 1.84 -4.93
C ARG A 335 27.52 0.92 -6.15
N TYR A 336 26.87 -0.22 -5.96
CA TYR A 336 26.58 -1.18 -7.02
C TYR A 336 25.20 -0.93 -7.66
N LEU A 337 24.46 0.08 -7.23
CA LEU A 337 23.10 0.32 -7.71
C LEU A 337 23.02 0.55 -9.24
N PRO A 338 23.95 1.30 -9.90
CA PRO A 338 23.95 1.42 -11.36
C PRO A 338 24.17 0.07 -12.07
N GLU A 339 25.14 -0.71 -11.61
CA GLU A 339 25.41 -2.05 -12.15
C GLU A 339 24.23 -3.00 -11.96
N PHE A 340 23.59 -2.91 -10.79
CA PHE A 340 22.38 -3.67 -10.47
C PHE A 340 21.24 -3.36 -11.44
N TYR A 341 20.95 -2.08 -11.70
CA TYR A 341 19.90 -1.70 -12.66
C TYR A 341 20.18 -2.24 -14.06
N GLU A 342 21.42 -2.16 -14.53
CA GLU A 342 21.81 -2.69 -15.83
C GLU A 342 21.59 -4.21 -15.92
N ARG A 343 21.99 -4.96 -14.88
CA ARG A 343 21.81 -6.42 -14.84
C ARG A 343 20.35 -6.84 -14.71
N MET A 344 19.52 -6.06 -14.01
CA MET A 344 18.12 -6.39 -13.76
C MET A 344 17.14 -5.82 -14.79
N ARG A 345 17.62 -5.37 -15.95
CA ARG A 345 16.74 -4.95 -17.05
C ARG A 345 15.76 -6.08 -17.41
N GLY A 346 14.47 -5.76 -17.40
CA GLY A 346 13.40 -6.71 -17.70
C GLY A 346 12.99 -7.62 -16.55
N TYR A 347 13.42 -7.36 -15.32
CA TYR A 347 12.90 -8.00 -14.11
C TYR A 347 11.99 -7.03 -13.35
N ASN A 348 11.08 -7.54 -12.51
CA ASN A 348 10.40 -6.70 -11.53
C ASN A 348 11.30 -6.52 -10.32
N VAL A 349 11.68 -5.28 -10.05
CA VAL A 349 12.70 -4.94 -9.06
C VAL A 349 12.08 -4.19 -7.89
N ILE A 350 12.41 -4.63 -6.68
CA ILE A 350 12.12 -3.93 -5.42
C ILE A 350 13.45 -3.46 -4.82
N ILE A 351 13.54 -2.18 -4.48
CA ILE A 351 14.69 -1.63 -3.76
C ILE A 351 14.22 -1.22 -2.37
N SER A 352 14.76 -1.86 -1.34
CA SER A 352 14.44 -1.57 0.06
C SER A 352 15.66 -1.01 0.79
N ARG A 353 15.46 -0.30 1.92
CA ARG A 353 16.58 0.05 2.81
C ARG A 353 16.78 -1.09 3.81
N THR A 354 18.01 -1.28 4.25
CA THR A 354 18.28 -2.22 5.34
C THR A 354 17.64 -1.78 6.65
N PHE A 355 17.15 -2.75 7.43
CA PHE A 355 16.73 -2.54 8.83
C PHE A 355 17.89 -2.26 9.76
N ASP A 356 19.11 -2.52 9.31
CA ASP A 356 20.31 -2.38 10.11
C ASP A 356 20.91 -0.98 10.05
N LYS A 357 20.66 -0.19 11.11
CA LYS A 357 21.17 1.18 11.28
C LYS A 357 22.66 1.31 11.00
N GLU A 358 23.49 0.34 11.38
CA GLU A 358 24.95 0.41 11.20
C GLU A 358 25.35 0.33 9.72
N LEU A 359 24.48 -0.26 8.92
CA LEU A 359 24.66 -0.48 7.50
C LEU A 359 23.92 0.54 6.65
N ILE A 360 23.11 1.44 7.21
CA ILE A 360 22.41 2.47 6.41
C ILE A 360 23.43 3.51 5.97
N ASP A 361 23.42 3.84 4.68
CA ASP A 361 24.11 5.03 4.21
C ASP A 361 23.49 6.25 4.89
N ALA A 362 24.31 7.19 5.35
CA ALA A 362 23.80 8.46 5.85
C ALA A 362 23.34 9.26 4.63
N ASP A 363 22.23 8.87 4.02
CA ASP A 363 21.47 9.72 3.12
C ASP A 363 21.23 11.00 3.91
N ASN A 364 21.98 12.07 3.59
CA ASN A 364 22.00 13.33 4.33
C ASN A 364 20.64 14.06 4.34
N LEU A 365 19.62 13.46 3.71
CA LEU A 365 18.27 13.97 3.55
C LEU A 365 17.28 12.85 3.88
N LEU A 366 17.14 12.53 5.17
CA LEU A 366 15.92 11.87 5.61
C LEU A 366 14.76 12.87 5.53
N PRO A 367 13.59 12.48 5.03
CA PRO A 367 12.43 13.36 5.02
C PRO A 367 12.05 13.79 6.44
N THR A 368 11.30 14.89 6.58
CA THR A 368 10.76 15.32 7.88
C THR A 368 10.03 14.16 8.53
N ARG A 369 10.43 13.82 9.75
CA ARG A 369 9.93 12.63 10.44
C ARG A 369 8.45 12.77 10.77
N VAL A 370 7.65 11.85 10.24
CA VAL A 370 6.22 11.71 10.52
C VAL A 370 5.95 10.42 11.30
N PRO A 371 4.71 10.20 11.79
CA PRO A 371 4.34 8.93 12.39
C PRO A 371 4.65 7.75 11.49
N CYS A 372 5.11 6.66 12.12
CA CYS A 372 5.58 5.49 11.39
C CYS A 372 4.40 4.82 10.69
N TYR A 373 4.49 4.67 9.36
CA TYR A 373 3.42 4.09 8.56
C TYR A 373 3.10 2.65 8.96
N LYS A 374 4.13 1.86 9.30
CA LYS A 374 4.01 0.44 9.70
C LYS A 374 3.19 0.26 10.98
N LEU A 375 3.09 1.28 11.83
CA LEU A 375 2.21 1.24 13.00
C LEU A 375 0.73 1.19 12.60
N GLN A 376 0.38 1.74 11.44
CA GLN A 376 -1.00 1.78 10.94
C GLN A 376 -1.38 0.57 10.05
N THR A 377 -0.41 -0.17 9.51
CA THR A 377 -0.67 -1.14 8.42
C THR A 377 -0.21 -2.56 8.68
N SER A 378 0.78 -2.75 9.55
CA SER A 378 1.58 -3.97 9.54
C SER A 378 1.76 -4.64 10.88
N LEU A 379 1.50 -5.94 11.00
CA LEU A 379 1.91 -6.73 12.17
C LEU A 379 3.03 -7.71 11.82
N VAL A 380 3.94 -7.92 12.77
CA VAL A 380 4.91 -9.02 12.73
C VAL A 380 4.43 -10.09 13.70
N ILE A 381 4.39 -11.33 13.26
CA ILE A 381 3.99 -12.49 14.06
C ILE A 381 5.12 -13.50 14.02
N LEU A 382 5.57 -13.93 15.19
CA LEU A 382 6.63 -14.92 15.34
C LEU A 382 6.05 -16.34 15.43
N PRO A 383 6.84 -17.41 15.20
CA PRO A 383 6.34 -18.78 15.25
C PRO A 383 5.69 -19.20 16.56
N ASN A 384 6.12 -18.60 17.68
CA ASN A 384 5.55 -18.81 19.01
C ASN A 384 4.30 -17.97 19.28
N GLY A 385 3.83 -17.21 18.29
CA GLY A 385 2.64 -16.35 18.35
C GLY A 385 2.93 -14.95 18.89
N ASP A 386 4.13 -14.68 19.39
CA ASP A 386 4.46 -13.36 19.92
C ASP A 386 4.45 -12.30 18.82
N VAL A 387 3.96 -11.11 19.20
CA VAL A 387 3.84 -9.96 18.31
C VAL A 387 4.72 -8.83 18.83
N PRO A 388 5.91 -8.60 18.25
CA PRO A 388 6.70 -7.41 18.55
C PRO A 388 6.01 -6.13 18.06
N LEU A 389 6.47 -4.97 18.54
CA LEU A 389 6.02 -3.68 17.99
C LEU A 389 6.28 -3.58 16.48
N CYS A 390 7.47 -4.01 16.05
CA CYS A 390 7.87 -4.12 14.65
C CYS A 390 9.13 -4.99 14.51
N LEU A 391 9.63 -5.13 13.29
CA LEU A 391 10.86 -5.86 12.98
C LEU A 391 12.12 -5.33 13.72
N ASN A 392 12.12 -4.08 14.20
CA ASN A 392 13.24 -3.54 14.98
C ASN A 392 13.18 -3.87 16.48
N ASP A 393 12.08 -4.43 16.97
CA ASP A 393 11.92 -4.85 18.37
C ASP A 393 12.43 -6.27 18.59
N LEU A 394 13.71 -6.49 18.25
CA LEU A 394 14.37 -7.81 18.22
C LEU A 394 14.40 -8.52 19.58
N GLY A 395 14.24 -7.77 20.67
CA GLY A 395 14.21 -8.28 22.05
C GLY A 395 12.83 -8.32 22.69
N LEU A 396 11.75 -8.06 21.93
CA LEU A 396 10.37 -7.99 22.45
C LEU A 396 10.19 -7.01 23.62
N VAL A 397 10.95 -5.90 23.62
CA VAL A 397 10.87 -4.89 24.69
C VAL A 397 9.50 -4.21 24.67
N ASN A 398 8.91 -4.06 23.47
CA ASN A 398 7.62 -3.43 23.22
C ASN A 398 6.60 -4.45 22.66
N LYS A 399 6.62 -5.68 23.17
CA LYS A 399 5.66 -6.73 22.79
C LYS A 399 4.22 -6.23 22.87
N LEU A 400 3.47 -6.42 21.80
CA LEU A 400 2.07 -6.02 21.68
C LEU A 400 1.11 -7.09 22.21
N GLY A 401 1.50 -8.36 22.17
CA GLY A 401 0.70 -9.49 22.66
C GLY A 401 1.18 -10.82 22.08
N ASN A 402 0.33 -11.84 22.16
CA ASN A 402 0.53 -13.15 21.53
C ASN A 402 -0.75 -13.61 20.83
N VAL A 403 -0.69 -13.86 19.52
CA VAL A 403 -1.88 -14.19 18.70
C VAL A 403 -2.52 -15.53 19.06
N PHE A 404 -1.86 -16.44 19.80
CA PHE A 404 -2.49 -17.68 20.27
C PHE A 404 -3.40 -17.43 21.49
N VAL A 405 -3.10 -16.41 22.30
CA VAL A 405 -3.83 -16.12 23.54
C VAL A 405 -4.75 -14.90 23.40
N ASP A 406 -4.31 -13.88 22.67
CA ASP A 406 -4.99 -12.60 22.55
C ASP A 406 -5.84 -12.51 21.27
N ASP A 407 -6.85 -11.64 21.30
CA ASP A 407 -7.57 -11.22 20.09
C ASP A 407 -6.69 -10.32 19.23
N VAL A 408 -6.68 -10.54 17.91
CA VAL A 408 -5.82 -9.80 16.98
C VAL A 408 -6.15 -8.29 17.03
N SER A 409 -7.42 -7.91 17.17
CA SER A 409 -7.83 -6.51 17.25
C SER A 409 -7.23 -5.82 18.49
N ASN A 410 -7.17 -6.53 19.62
CA ASN A 410 -6.56 -6.00 20.85
C ASN A 410 -5.05 -5.83 20.71
N VAL A 411 -4.37 -6.78 20.07
CA VAL A 411 -2.93 -6.67 19.77
C VAL A 411 -2.65 -5.44 18.89
N VAL A 412 -3.51 -5.18 17.90
CA VAL A 412 -3.42 -4.00 17.02
C VAL A 412 -3.59 -2.70 17.80
N LEU A 413 -4.61 -2.62 18.67
CA LEU A 413 -4.86 -1.44 19.51
C LEU A 413 -3.68 -1.11 20.43
N GLY A 414 -2.85 -2.10 20.78
CA GLY A 414 -1.59 -1.90 21.48
C GLY A 414 -0.63 -0.91 20.81
N LYS A 415 -0.76 -0.68 19.49
CA LYS A 415 0.02 0.31 18.74
C LYS A 415 -0.44 1.75 18.92
N ALA A 416 -1.66 1.98 19.41
CA ALA A 416 -2.25 3.31 19.53
C ALA A 416 -1.40 4.28 20.34
N LYS A 417 -0.87 3.81 21.47
CA LYS A 417 0.03 4.61 22.31
C LYS A 417 1.30 5.03 21.57
N TYR A 418 1.90 4.13 20.77
CA TYR A 418 3.13 4.41 20.04
C TYR A 418 2.88 5.35 18.86
N TYR A 419 1.79 5.15 18.13
CA TYR A 419 1.41 6.05 17.03
C TYR A 419 1.13 7.46 17.54
N LYS A 420 0.36 7.58 18.63
CA LYS A 420 0.09 8.86 19.30
C LYS A 420 1.37 9.54 19.76
N SER A 421 2.29 8.79 20.37
CA SER A 421 3.61 9.29 20.74
C SER A 421 4.37 9.86 19.53
N HIS A 422 4.42 9.11 18.43
CA HIS A 422 5.09 9.55 17.20
C HIS A 422 4.43 10.80 16.60
N PHE A 423 3.10 10.90 16.67
CA PHE A 423 2.34 12.06 16.19
C PHE A 423 2.78 13.35 16.87
N PHE A 424 3.08 13.30 18.16
CA PHE A 424 3.60 14.44 18.92
C PHE A 424 5.13 14.54 18.92
N GLY A 425 5.82 13.83 18.02
CA GLY A 425 7.28 13.87 17.88
C GLY A 425 8.04 13.12 18.98
N ASN A 426 7.35 12.33 19.81
CA ASN A 426 7.96 11.55 20.88
C ASN A 426 8.28 10.13 20.37
N TYR A 427 9.56 9.85 20.11
CA TYR A 427 10.02 8.57 19.57
C TYR A 427 10.87 7.83 20.62
N GLU A 428 10.28 6.85 21.29
CA GLU A 428 10.94 6.13 22.39
C GLU A 428 11.49 4.75 21.95
N GLY A 429 12.40 4.20 22.76
CA GLY A 429 12.93 2.85 22.58
C GLY A 429 13.50 2.61 21.18
N VAL A 430 13.07 1.50 20.55
CA VAL A 430 13.51 1.10 19.21
C VAL A 430 13.14 2.09 18.11
N CYS A 431 12.17 2.98 18.37
CA CYS A 431 11.76 4.00 17.43
C CYS A 431 12.72 5.20 17.43
N SER A 432 13.33 5.59 18.55
CA SER A 432 14.15 6.81 18.68
C SER A 432 15.11 7.06 17.50
N ASN A 433 15.79 6.00 17.06
CA ASN A 433 16.82 6.02 16.02
C ASN A 433 16.43 5.30 14.71
N CYS A 434 15.15 4.97 14.54
CA CYS A 434 14.65 4.28 13.35
C CYS A 434 14.64 5.21 12.13
N THR A 435 15.07 4.69 10.99
CA THR A 435 15.12 5.38 9.68
C THR A 435 14.12 4.79 8.66
N LEU A 436 13.30 3.83 9.08
CA LEU A 436 12.37 3.08 8.21
C LEU A 436 10.91 3.46 8.43
N TRP A 437 10.66 4.56 9.14
CA TRP A 437 9.31 5.00 9.52
C TRP A 437 8.46 5.43 8.31
N ASP A 438 9.10 5.86 7.23
CA ASP A 438 8.52 6.32 5.97
C ASP A 438 8.38 5.22 4.92
N GLN A 439 8.94 4.02 5.15
CA GLN A 439 8.88 2.93 4.17
C GLN A 439 7.53 2.23 4.20
N TYR A 440 6.99 1.98 3.01
CA TYR A 440 5.86 1.08 2.82
C TYR A 440 6.23 -0.36 3.21
N ASP A 441 5.20 -1.18 3.37
CA ASP A 441 5.37 -2.62 3.48
C ASP A 441 5.67 -3.21 2.11
N LEU A 442 6.29 -4.39 2.11
CA LEU A 442 7.09 -4.98 1.04
C LEU A 442 6.58 -4.81 -0.40
#